data_AF-A0A955GNY3-F1
#
_entry.id   AF-A0A955GNY3-F1
#
_cell.length_a   1.000
_cell.length_b   1.000
_cell.length_c   1.000
_cell.angle_alpha   90.00
_cell.angle_beta   90.00
_cell.angle_gamma   90.00
#
_symmetry.space_group_name_H-M   'P 1'
#
loop_
_entity.id
_entity.type
_entity.pdbx_description
1 polymer ?
#
loop_
_entity_poly.entity_id
_entity_poly.type
_entity_poly.pdbx_seq_one_letter_code
_entity_poly.pdbx_strand_id
1 'polypeptide(L)'
;MIEFKEFPTKKELIAPVIYRETPHQTTNNGVVLSNEITNELSNFLALFNKFLKVQHDPYFRIDAYFDINTGMLYILEINASFVDGWGTALNLARASEIQVDQDKIKFPCQFATTNDDYLPELELLQEELEFVGHEKPEIMGWNNFTKYNQDTYLYGRNLFDQGLIFPKDGIRLDNKLHLGLFSTVWDGRLVKIPTHYMSTCTAWEDIPKTTVLKFCDKGSTESTHAGSSVIFGKPEGKARFLKRCYNDVLLLAQDHINAEKFNDNNCQLVILSIGANPITGYVQYSSKMLINDNSTHGPLQLGN
;
A
#
# COMPACT_ATOMS: atom_id res chain seq x y z
N MET A 1 20.60 -4.14 0.71
CA MET A 1 20.82 -3.07 1.70
C MET A 1 19.66 -2.09 1.68
N ILE A 2 19.23 -1.62 2.85
CA ILE A 2 18.24 -0.55 3.04
C ILE A 2 18.94 0.56 3.82
N GLU A 3 18.81 1.81 3.39
CA GLU A 3 19.45 2.93 4.09
C GLU A 3 18.56 4.19 4.08
N PHE A 4 18.66 4.98 5.14
CA PHE A 4 18.17 6.35 5.13
C PHE A 4 19.10 7.23 4.29
N LYS A 5 18.54 8.16 3.55
CA LYS A 5 19.28 9.10 2.72
C LYS A 5 18.58 10.45 2.67
N GLU A 6 19.36 11.52 2.74
CA GLU A 6 18.86 12.86 2.42
C GLU A 6 18.97 13.10 0.91
N PHE A 7 17.86 13.50 0.29
CA PHE A 7 17.77 13.75 -1.15
C PHE A 7 17.81 15.25 -1.45
N PRO A 8 18.38 15.67 -2.59
CA PRO A 8 18.19 17.02 -3.09
C PRO A 8 16.73 17.17 -3.57
N THR A 9 15.88 17.82 -2.78
CA THR A 9 14.45 18.00 -3.12
C THR A 9 14.14 19.44 -3.52
N LYS A 10 13.60 19.61 -4.74
CA LYS A 10 13.12 20.89 -5.28
C LYS A 10 11.72 21.20 -4.75
N LYS A 11 11.64 22.02 -3.70
CA LYS A 11 10.39 22.32 -2.97
C LYS A 11 9.30 22.93 -3.85
N GLU A 12 9.69 23.68 -4.87
CA GLU A 12 8.80 24.29 -5.86
C GLU A 12 8.07 23.27 -6.75
N LEU A 13 8.56 22.03 -6.81
CA LEU A 13 7.92 20.94 -7.56
C LEU A 13 6.95 20.12 -6.72
N ILE A 14 7.03 20.25 -5.39
CA ILE A 14 6.20 19.48 -4.46
C ILE A 14 4.75 19.94 -4.58
N ALA A 15 3.85 18.99 -4.79
CA ALA A 15 2.42 19.26 -4.80
C ALA A 15 1.99 19.88 -3.47
N PRO A 16 1.30 21.02 -3.46
CA PRO A 16 0.94 21.72 -2.22
C PRO A 16 -0.12 20.96 -1.41
N VAL A 17 -0.95 20.14 -2.07
CA VAL A 17 -2.06 19.39 -1.49
C VAL A 17 -2.17 18.06 -2.24
N ILE A 18 -2.45 17.00 -1.49
CA ILE A 18 -2.70 15.64 -2.02
C ILE A 18 -4.01 15.04 -1.50
N TYR A 19 -4.65 15.67 -0.51
CA TYR A 19 -5.90 15.18 0.07
C TYR A 19 -6.74 16.35 0.57
N ARG A 20 -7.95 16.49 0.03
CA ARG A 20 -8.88 17.62 0.28
C ARG A 20 -8.16 18.97 0.12
N GLU A 21 -8.06 19.71 1.21
CA GLU A 21 -7.38 21.00 1.33
C GLU A 21 -6.18 20.91 2.30
N THR A 22 -5.79 19.70 2.72
CA THR A 22 -4.74 19.52 3.72
C THR A 22 -3.38 19.74 3.08
N PRO A 23 -2.54 20.66 3.61
CA PRO A 23 -1.22 20.88 3.07
C PRO A 23 -0.38 19.60 3.10
N HIS A 24 0.28 19.31 1.97
CA HIS A 24 1.17 18.18 1.84
C HIS A 24 2.43 18.42 2.67
N GLN A 25 2.60 17.64 3.74
CA GLN A 25 3.78 17.70 4.58
C GLN A 25 4.88 16.83 3.96
N THR A 26 6.02 17.43 3.64
CA THR A 26 7.13 16.71 3.00
C THR A 26 8.46 16.93 3.71
N THR A 27 9.36 15.99 3.52
CA THR A 27 10.76 16.03 3.95
C THR A 27 11.65 15.55 2.81
N ASN A 28 12.91 15.97 2.83
CA ASN A 28 13.93 15.49 1.90
C ASN A 28 14.62 14.22 2.41
N ASN A 29 14.34 13.81 3.65
CA ASN A 29 14.82 12.54 4.18
C ASN A 29 13.96 11.41 3.61
N GLY A 30 14.63 10.42 3.05
CA GLY A 30 14.01 9.29 2.38
C GLY A 30 14.73 7.99 2.65
N VAL A 31 14.38 6.97 1.88
CA VAL A 31 14.95 5.63 1.97
C VAL A 31 15.40 5.15 0.60
N VAL A 32 16.50 4.40 0.56
CA VAL A 32 16.96 3.67 -0.62
C VAL A 32 16.81 2.18 -0.37
N LEU A 33 16.17 1.48 -1.31
CA LEU A 33 16.19 0.02 -1.37
C LEU A 33 17.20 -0.43 -2.41
N SER A 34 18.09 -1.37 -2.07
CA SER A 34 19.01 -1.95 -3.04
C SER A 34 18.29 -2.75 -4.13
N ASN A 35 18.92 -2.89 -5.30
CA ASN A 35 18.42 -3.71 -6.41
C ASN A 35 18.08 -5.16 -6.00
N GLU A 36 18.86 -5.76 -5.11
CA GLU A 36 18.59 -7.12 -4.58
C GLU A 36 17.20 -7.23 -3.92
N ILE A 37 16.80 -6.21 -3.16
CA ILE A 37 15.49 -6.15 -2.48
C ILE A 37 14.39 -5.90 -3.50
N THR A 38 14.60 -4.98 -4.45
CA THR A 38 13.63 -4.69 -5.53
C THR A 38 13.37 -5.94 -6.39
N ASN A 39 14.41 -6.70 -6.73
CA ASN A 39 14.30 -7.94 -7.49
C ASN A 39 13.58 -9.03 -6.69
N GLU A 40 13.92 -9.19 -5.41
CA GLU A 40 13.22 -10.16 -4.57
C GLU A 40 11.75 -9.77 -4.34
N LEU A 41 11.44 -8.48 -4.22
CA LEU A 41 10.06 -7.97 -4.17
C LEU A 41 9.32 -8.24 -5.48
N SER A 42 9.98 -8.10 -6.62
CA SER A 42 9.39 -8.44 -7.92
C SER A 42 9.04 -9.93 -8.00
N ASN A 43 9.95 -10.80 -7.55
CA ASN A 43 9.72 -12.25 -7.46
C ASN A 43 8.60 -12.59 -6.48
N PHE A 44 8.56 -11.92 -5.33
CA PHE A 44 7.50 -12.02 -4.35
C PHE A 44 6.13 -11.73 -4.99
N LEU A 45 5.99 -10.60 -5.67
CA LEU A 45 4.73 -10.20 -6.31
C LEU A 45 4.34 -11.13 -7.46
N ALA A 46 5.31 -11.59 -8.27
CA ALA A 46 5.06 -12.57 -9.32
C ALA A 46 4.49 -13.89 -8.77
N LEU A 47 5.08 -14.41 -7.69
CA LEU A 47 4.60 -15.62 -7.03
C LEU A 47 3.27 -15.40 -6.31
N PHE A 48 3.06 -14.24 -5.70
CA PHE A 48 1.80 -13.86 -5.07
C PHE A 48 0.66 -13.82 -6.09
N ASN A 49 0.87 -13.17 -7.23
CA ASN A 49 -0.09 -13.12 -8.34
C ASN A 49 -0.41 -14.52 -8.87
N LYS A 50 0.60 -15.37 -9.03
CA LYS A 50 0.42 -16.78 -9.44
C LYS A 50 -0.37 -17.57 -8.39
N PHE A 51 -0.05 -17.40 -7.11
CA PHE A 51 -0.74 -18.07 -6.00
C PHE A 51 -2.23 -17.71 -5.95
N LEU A 52 -2.55 -16.43 -6.16
CA LEU A 52 -3.92 -15.92 -6.19
C LEU A 52 -4.62 -16.06 -7.56
N LYS A 53 -3.96 -16.67 -8.54
CA LYS A 53 -4.46 -16.89 -9.91
C LYS A 53 -4.99 -15.62 -10.56
N VAL A 54 -4.26 -14.52 -10.39
CA VAL A 54 -4.62 -13.21 -10.94
C VAL A 54 -4.60 -13.27 -12.48
N GLN A 55 -5.63 -12.71 -13.12
CA GLN A 55 -5.83 -12.79 -14.58
C GLN A 55 -5.33 -11.57 -15.34
N HIS A 56 -5.26 -10.41 -14.69
CA HIS A 56 -4.82 -9.13 -15.27
C HIS A 56 -3.79 -8.51 -14.34
N ASP A 57 -2.84 -7.73 -14.86
CA ASP A 57 -1.87 -7.05 -14.01
C ASP A 57 -2.57 -6.15 -12.97
N PRO A 58 -2.48 -6.47 -11.67
CA PRO A 58 -3.08 -5.65 -10.63
C PRO A 58 -2.24 -4.39 -10.40
N TYR A 59 -2.87 -3.37 -9.83
CA TYR A 59 -2.18 -2.26 -9.22
C TYR A 59 -2.08 -2.59 -7.73
N PHE A 60 -0.92 -2.44 -7.12
CA PHE A 60 -0.78 -2.65 -5.68
C PHE A 60 -0.19 -1.43 -4.97
N ARG A 61 -0.75 -1.15 -3.79
CA ARG A 61 -0.19 -0.32 -2.73
C ARG A 61 0.27 -1.24 -1.61
N ILE A 62 1.57 -1.31 -1.41
CA ILE A 62 2.23 -2.21 -0.48
C ILE A 62 2.72 -1.38 0.70
N ASP A 63 2.18 -1.66 1.89
CA ASP A 63 2.67 -1.08 3.13
C ASP A 63 3.74 -2.00 3.73
N ALA A 64 4.93 -1.46 3.97
CA ALA A 64 6.05 -2.24 4.48
C ALA A 64 6.81 -1.51 5.60
N TYR A 65 7.27 -2.29 6.57
CA TYR A 65 8.35 -1.88 7.46
C TYR A 65 9.67 -2.47 7.00
N PHE A 66 10.76 -1.96 7.55
CA PHE A 66 12.10 -2.40 7.21
C PHE A 66 12.97 -2.36 8.46
N ASP A 67 14.11 -3.05 8.38
CA ASP A 67 15.16 -3.03 9.39
C ASP A 67 16.48 -2.78 8.68
N ILE A 68 17.13 -1.66 9.02
CA ILE A 68 18.39 -1.24 8.40
C ILE A 68 19.53 -2.19 8.77
N ASN A 69 19.53 -2.73 9.99
CA ASN A 69 20.62 -3.56 10.49
C ASN A 69 20.62 -4.93 9.80
N THR A 70 19.45 -5.50 9.56
CA THR A 70 19.31 -6.79 8.87
C THR A 70 19.13 -6.65 7.37
N GLY A 71 18.77 -5.47 6.89
CA GLY A 71 18.46 -5.20 5.48
C GLY A 71 17.18 -5.87 4.99
N MET A 72 16.27 -6.23 5.90
CA MET A 72 15.02 -6.92 5.59
C MET A 72 13.87 -5.94 5.36
N LEU A 73 13.02 -6.26 4.39
CA LEU A 73 11.76 -5.58 4.10
C LEU A 73 10.61 -6.49 4.54
N TYR A 74 9.76 -6.00 5.46
CA TYR A 74 8.61 -6.73 5.99
C TYR A 74 7.32 -6.21 5.36
N ILE A 75 6.67 -7.06 4.56
CA ILE A 75 5.40 -6.73 3.90
C ILE A 75 4.26 -6.87 4.92
N LEU A 76 3.61 -5.76 5.25
CA LEU A 76 2.57 -5.70 6.29
C LEU A 76 1.16 -5.83 5.71
N GLU A 77 0.94 -5.25 4.53
CA GLU A 77 -0.33 -5.20 3.82
C GLU A 77 -0.09 -4.99 2.32
N ILE A 78 -0.94 -5.59 1.48
CA ILE A 78 -1.01 -5.36 0.04
C ILE A 78 -2.45 -5.00 -0.28
N ASN A 79 -2.67 -3.81 -0.83
CA ASN A 79 -3.98 -3.32 -1.24
C ASN A 79 -4.01 -3.21 -2.77
N ALA A 80 -5.13 -3.58 -3.38
CA ALA A 80 -5.42 -3.58 -4.81
C ALA A 80 -6.77 -2.95 -5.17
N SER A 81 -7.68 -2.73 -4.22
CA SER A 81 -9.02 -2.18 -4.51
C SER A 81 -9.02 -0.65 -4.56
N PHE A 82 -8.28 -0.03 -3.65
CA PHE A 82 -8.08 1.39 -3.59
C PHE A 82 -6.59 1.63 -3.45
N VAL A 83 -5.97 1.96 -4.57
CA VAL A 83 -4.51 2.08 -4.71
C VAL A 83 -4.21 3.55 -4.90
N ASP A 84 -4.21 4.27 -3.78
CA ASP A 84 -3.85 5.67 -3.72
C ASP A 84 -2.34 5.91 -3.55
N GLY A 85 -1.91 7.16 -3.71
CA GLY A 85 -0.53 7.59 -3.48
C GLY A 85 0.37 7.59 -4.72
N TRP A 86 -0.13 7.23 -5.91
CA TRP A 86 0.67 7.26 -7.15
C TRP A 86 1.14 8.65 -7.53
N GLY A 87 0.25 9.66 -7.49
CA GLY A 87 0.62 11.04 -7.75
C GLY A 87 1.64 11.53 -6.73
N THR A 88 1.43 11.19 -5.45
CA THR A 88 2.37 11.52 -4.37
C THR A 88 3.76 10.92 -4.61
N ALA A 89 3.82 9.64 -4.95
CA ALA A 89 5.08 8.92 -5.17
C ALA A 89 5.86 9.47 -6.39
N LEU A 90 5.18 9.68 -7.52
CA LEU A 90 5.81 10.21 -8.74
C LEU A 90 6.27 11.66 -8.54
N ASN A 91 5.45 12.49 -7.88
CA ASN A 91 5.81 13.87 -7.57
C ASN A 91 7.06 13.95 -6.68
N LEU A 92 7.13 13.13 -5.62
CA LEU A 92 8.30 13.06 -4.74
C LEU A 92 9.54 12.54 -5.45
N ALA A 93 9.38 11.54 -6.33
CA ALA A 93 10.46 11.02 -7.15
C ALA A 93 11.02 12.11 -8.08
N ARG A 94 10.15 12.81 -8.82
CA ARG A 94 10.52 13.92 -9.70
C ARG A 94 11.20 15.06 -8.94
N ALA A 95 10.60 15.49 -7.83
CA ALA A 95 11.13 16.56 -7.00
C ALA A 95 12.51 16.23 -6.41
N SER A 96 12.81 14.93 -6.23
CA SER A 96 14.05 14.42 -5.64
C SER A 96 15.03 13.82 -6.65
N GLU A 97 14.79 14.05 -7.95
CA GLU A 97 15.63 13.57 -9.07
C GLU A 97 15.79 12.03 -9.12
N ILE A 98 14.82 11.30 -8.57
CA ILE A 98 14.76 9.84 -8.63
C ILE A 98 14.19 9.43 -9.98
N GLN A 99 14.96 8.61 -10.71
CA GLN A 99 14.54 8.09 -12.01
C GLN A 99 13.48 7.01 -11.82
N VAL A 100 12.35 7.16 -12.52
CA VAL A 100 11.29 6.15 -12.60
C VAL A 100 11.25 5.63 -14.03
N ASP A 101 11.19 4.31 -14.16
CA ASP A 101 11.15 3.62 -15.46
C ASP A 101 9.78 3.79 -16.12
N GLN A 102 9.72 4.66 -17.12
CA GLN A 102 8.50 5.08 -17.80
C GLN A 102 7.84 3.92 -18.56
N ASP A 103 8.63 2.95 -19.04
CA ASP A 103 8.13 1.80 -19.83
C ASP A 103 7.33 0.81 -18.96
N LYS A 104 7.53 0.85 -17.65
CA LYS A 104 6.81 0.02 -16.69
C LYS A 104 5.52 0.68 -16.17
N ILE A 105 5.34 1.97 -16.41
CA ILE A 105 4.12 2.70 -16.05
C ILE A 105 3.09 2.47 -17.15
N LYS A 106 1.97 1.83 -16.80
CA LYS A 106 0.88 1.58 -17.74
C LYS A 106 -0.43 1.84 -17.03
N PHE A 107 -1.11 2.91 -17.42
CA PHE A 107 -2.42 3.28 -16.93
C PHE A 107 -3.42 3.40 -18.08
N PRO A 108 -4.72 3.15 -17.84
CA PRO A 108 -5.77 3.55 -18.75
C PRO A 108 -5.74 5.06 -19.04
N CYS A 109 -6.23 5.46 -20.21
CA CYS A 109 -6.32 6.86 -20.62
C CYS A 109 -7.47 7.64 -19.95
N GLN A 110 -8.35 6.96 -19.22
CA GLN A 110 -9.42 7.59 -18.45
C GLN A 110 -9.27 7.29 -16.97
N PHE A 111 -9.47 8.30 -16.14
CA PHE A 111 -9.46 8.23 -14.69
C PHE A 111 -10.82 8.61 -14.11
N ALA A 112 -11.14 8.11 -12.93
CA ALA A 112 -12.31 8.54 -12.15
C ALA A 112 -12.01 8.39 -10.66
N THR A 113 -12.78 9.06 -9.80
CA THR A 113 -12.73 8.85 -8.34
C THR A 113 -14.13 8.62 -7.78
N THR A 114 -14.27 7.70 -6.83
CA THR A 114 -15.52 7.54 -6.06
C THR A 114 -15.62 8.50 -4.88
N ASN A 115 -14.51 9.17 -4.53
CA ASN A 115 -14.43 10.10 -3.41
C ASN A 115 -13.62 11.34 -3.80
N ASP A 116 -14.30 12.48 -3.87
CA ASP A 116 -13.72 13.77 -4.26
C ASP A 116 -12.63 14.25 -3.29
N ASP A 117 -12.58 13.70 -2.06
CA ASP A 117 -11.49 13.97 -1.13
C ASP A 117 -10.10 13.63 -1.71
N TYR A 118 -10.05 12.66 -2.62
CA TYR A 118 -8.82 12.20 -3.28
C TYR A 118 -8.63 12.77 -4.70
N LEU A 119 -9.53 13.66 -5.14
CA LEU A 119 -9.39 14.30 -6.45
C LEU A 119 -8.04 15.03 -6.62
N PRO A 120 -7.51 15.78 -5.62
CA PRO A 120 -6.20 16.42 -5.75
C PRO A 120 -5.05 15.43 -6.00
N GLU A 121 -5.15 14.23 -5.42
CA GLU A 121 -4.18 13.16 -5.65
C GLU A 121 -4.27 12.65 -7.10
N LEU A 122 -5.49 12.39 -7.57
CA LEU A 122 -5.74 11.88 -8.92
C LEU A 122 -5.32 12.88 -10.01
N GLU A 123 -5.57 14.17 -9.78
CA GLU A 123 -5.09 15.27 -10.64
C GLU A 123 -3.56 15.33 -10.63
N LEU A 124 -2.92 15.17 -9.47
CA LEU A 124 -1.47 15.09 -9.38
C LEU A 124 -0.93 13.88 -10.16
N LEU A 125 -1.55 12.71 -10.06
CA LEU A 125 -1.17 11.55 -10.85
C LEU A 125 -1.26 11.83 -12.35
N GLN A 126 -2.35 12.46 -12.80
CA GLN A 126 -2.56 12.83 -14.19
C GLN A 126 -1.41 13.73 -14.71
N GLU A 127 -1.01 14.73 -13.94
CA GLU A 127 0.10 15.64 -14.27
C GLU A 127 1.46 14.94 -14.28
N GLU A 128 1.72 14.09 -13.29
CA GLU A 128 3.00 13.37 -13.20
C GLU A 128 3.14 12.31 -14.32
N LEU A 129 2.04 11.69 -14.77
CA LEU A 129 2.03 10.82 -15.95
C LEU A 129 2.36 11.57 -17.24
N GLU A 130 1.80 12.76 -17.43
CA GLU A 130 2.15 13.64 -18.55
C GLU A 130 3.64 14.02 -18.52
N PHE A 131 4.18 14.33 -17.33
CA PHE A 131 5.60 14.65 -17.17
C PHE A 131 6.51 13.46 -17.50
N VAL A 132 6.13 12.24 -17.12
CA VAL A 132 6.89 11.02 -17.47
C VAL A 132 6.62 10.51 -18.89
N GLY A 133 6.01 11.33 -19.76
CA GLY A 133 5.90 11.08 -21.20
C GLY A 133 4.68 10.29 -21.65
N HIS A 134 3.71 10.06 -20.76
CA HIS A 134 2.43 9.44 -21.13
C HIS A 134 1.42 10.49 -21.61
N GLU A 135 0.43 10.07 -22.40
CA GLU A 135 -0.69 10.93 -22.73
C GLU A 135 -1.46 11.27 -21.44
N LYS A 136 -1.76 12.56 -21.26
CA LYS A 136 -2.48 13.05 -20.08
C LYS A 136 -3.86 12.37 -19.98
N PRO A 137 -4.13 11.56 -18.94
CA PRO A 137 -5.41 10.86 -18.83
C PRO A 137 -6.59 11.83 -18.68
N GLU A 138 -7.78 11.50 -19.15
CA GLU A 138 -8.99 12.30 -18.94
C GLU A 138 -9.66 11.93 -17.60
N ILE A 139 -9.92 12.90 -16.71
CA ILE A 139 -10.67 12.65 -15.46
C ILE A 139 -12.17 12.77 -15.73
N MET A 140 -12.87 11.65 -15.59
CA MET A 140 -14.29 11.48 -15.81
C MET A 140 -15.06 11.47 -14.49
N GLY A 141 -16.29 12.00 -14.49
CA GLY A 141 -17.18 11.90 -13.34
C GLY A 141 -17.66 10.45 -13.11
N TRP A 142 -17.51 9.94 -11.89
CA TRP A 142 -17.92 8.57 -11.51
C TRP A 142 -19.43 8.31 -11.67
N ASN A 143 -20.26 9.33 -11.46
CA ASN A 143 -21.73 9.23 -11.56
C ASN A 143 -22.26 8.80 -12.95
N ASN A 144 -21.39 8.72 -13.97
CA ASN A 144 -21.72 8.26 -15.32
C ASN A 144 -20.98 6.96 -15.70
N PHE A 145 -20.53 6.14 -14.75
CA PHE A 145 -19.72 4.94 -15.02
C PHE A 145 -20.36 3.95 -16.02
N THR A 146 -21.69 3.88 -16.10
CA THR A 146 -22.42 3.06 -17.09
C THR A 146 -22.23 3.50 -18.54
N LYS A 147 -21.66 4.70 -18.76
CA LYS A 147 -21.34 5.25 -20.09
C LYS A 147 -19.87 5.09 -20.45
N TYR A 148 -19.05 4.51 -19.58
CA TYR A 148 -17.64 4.26 -19.90
C TYR A 148 -17.57 3.24 -21.03
N ASN A 149 -16.87 3.62 -22.10
CA ASN A 149 -16.71 2.84 -23.32
C ASN A 149 -15.25 2.38 -23.53
N GLN A 150 -14.35 2.73 -22.62
CA GLN A 150 -12.95 2.36 -22.61
C GLN A 150 -12.47 2.13 -21.19
N ASP A 151 -11.27 1.54 -21.07
CA ASP A 151 -10.66 1.23 -19.79
C ASP A 151 -10.49 2.51 -18.95
N THR A 152 -10.94 2.45 -17.70
CA THR A 152 -10.92 3.57 -16.76
C THR A 152 -10.25 3.14 -15.46
N TYR A 153 -9.25 3.87 -14.99
CA TYR A 153 -8.66 3.68 -13.67
C TYR A 153 -9.47 4.42 -12.61
N LEU A 154 -9.88 3.71 -11.57
CA LEU A 154 -10.71 4.23 -10.50
C LEU A 154 -9.88 4.43 -9.23
N TYR A 155 -9.89 5.66 -8.73
CA TYR A 155 -9.54 5.97 -7.35
C TYR A 155 -10.72 5.72 -6.43
N GLY A 156 -10.71 4.55 -5.81
CA GLY A 156 -11.71 4.14 -4.83
C GLY A 156 -12.19 2.72 -5.03
N ARG A 157 -13.04 2.27 -4.12
CA ARG A 157 -13.52 0.88 -4.12
C ARG A 157 -14.63 0.69 -5.15
N ASN A 158 -14.34 -0.08 -6.18
CA ASN A 158 -15.36 -0.51 -7.13
C ASN A 158 -16.15 -1.72 -6.59
N LEU A 159 -17.37 -1.49 -6.10
CA LEU A 159 -18.28 -2.57 -5.65
C LEU A 159 -18.93 -3.34 -6.80
N PHE A 160 -18.78 -2.88 -8.04
CA PHE A 160 -19.41 -3.46 -9.22
C PHE A 160 -18.36 -4.02 -10.17
N ASP A 161 -18.34 -5.34 -10.36
CA ASP A 161 -17.42 -5.96 -11.33
C ASP A 161 -17.82 -5.56 -12.76
N GLN A 162 -17.17 -4.52 -13.28
CA GLN A 162 -17.36 -4.03 -14.64
C GLN A 162 -16.09 -4.21 -15.45
N GLY A 163 -16.26 -4.78 -16.65
CA GLY A 163 -15.19 -5.17 -17.56
C GLY A 163 -14.23 -4.03 -17.97
N LEU A 164 -14.58 -2.77 -17.79
CA LEU A 164 -13.76 -1.60 -18.17
C LEU A 164 -13.15 -0.82 -16.98
N ILE A 165 -13.44 -1.19 -15.74
CA ILE A 165 -12.96 -0.44 -14.57
C ILE A 165 -11.75 -1.13 -13.94
N PHE A 166 -10.64 -0.41 -13.77
CA PHE A 166 -9.42 -0.84 -13.08
C PHE A 166 -9.31 -0.16 -11.71
N PRO A 167 -8.63 -0.75 -10.73
CA PRO A 167 -8.01 -2.08 -10.75
C PRO A 167 -9.03 -3.22 -10.86
N LYS A 168 -8.70 -4.26 -11.63
CA LYS A 168 -9.52 -5.48 -11.74
C LYS A 168 -9.40 -6.30 -10.48
N ASP A 169 -10.50 -6.93 -10.06
CA ASP A 169 -10.50 -7.93 -8.97
C ASP A 169 -9.99 -7.36 -7.62
N GLY A 170 -9.94 -6.03 -7.49
CA GLY A 170 -9.26 -5.35 -6.39
C GLY A 170 -9.84 -5.70 -5.02
N ILE A 171 -11.17 -5.82 -4.89
CA ILE A 171 -11.83 -6.19 -3.61
C ILE A 171 -11.37 -7.57 -3.13
N ARG A 172 -11.29 -8.55 -4.04
CA ARG A 172 -10.82 -9.89 -3.67
C ARG A 172 -9.36 -9.81 -3.25
N LEU A 173 -8.54 -9.10 -4.01
CA LEU A 173 -7.09 -8.98 -3.78
C LEU A 173 -6.75 -8.21 -2.50
N ASP A 174 -7.59 -7.27 -2.06
CA ASP A 174 -7.48 -6.54 -0.79
C ASP A 174 -7.62 -7.40 0.47
N ASN A 175 -8.10 -8.64 0.33
CA ASN A 175 -8.31 -9.49 1.49
C ASN A 175 -6.96 -9.86 2.13
N LYS A 176 -6.69 -9.28 3.30
CA LYS A 176 -5.43 -9.46 4.04
C LYS A 176 -5.10 -10.91 4.38
N LEU A 177 -6.10 -11.82 4.38
CA LEU A 177 -5.87 -13.26 4.55
C LEU A 177 -4.98 -13.84 3.45
N HIS A 178 -5.01 -13.27 2.24
CA HIS A 178 -4.17 -13.73 1.15
C HIS A 178 -2.69 -13.65 1.47
N LEU A 179 -2.25 -12.55 2.10
CA LEU A 179 -0.88 -12.39 2.53
C LEU A 179 -0.50 -13.42 3.61
N GLY A 180 -1.41 -13.66 4.55
CA GLY A 180 -1.23 -14.70 5.59
C GLY A 180 -1.14 -16.11 5.02
N LEU A 181 -2.01 -16.47 4.07
CA LEU A 181 -1.95 -17.76 3.40
C LEU A 181 -0.68 -17.91 2.55
N PHE A 182 -0.31 -16.87 1.80
CA PHE A 182 0.90 -16.87 0.98
C PHE A 182 2.18 -16.97 1.82
N SER A 183 2.19 -16.47 3.05
CA SER A 183 3.33 -16.61 3.97
C SER A 183 3.76 -18.06 4.22
N THR A 184 2.85 -19.03 4.03
CA THR A 184 3.14 -20.46 4.20
C THR A 184 3.97 -21.07 3.07
N VAL A 185 4.04 -20.39 1.92
CA VAL A 185 4.77 -20.87 0.72
C VAL A 185 5.89 -19.92 0.30
N TRP A 186 5.95 -18.72 0.86
CA TRP A 186 7.00 -17.75 0.58
C TRP A 186 8.20 -17.98 1.51
N ASP A 187 9.38 -18.17 0.92
CA ASP A 187 10.66 -18.32 1.62
C ASP A 187 11.68 -17.32 1.08
N GLY A 188 11.34 -16.04 1.13
CA GLY A 188 12.24 -14.94 0.74
C GLY A 188 13.38 -14.75 1.73
N ARG A 189 14.53 -14.26 1.26
CA ARG A 189 15.68 -13.93 2.09
C ARG A 189 15.60 -12.51 2.65
N LEU A 190 15.32 -11.53 1.79
CA LEU A 190 15.31 -10.11 2.12
C LEU A 190 13.89 -9.56 2.25
N VAL A 191 12.93 -10.09 1.49
CA VAL A 191 11.52 -9.73 1.58
C VAL A 191 10.82 -10.76 2.44
N LYS A 192 10.27 -10.33 3.57
CA LYS A 192 9.66 -11.18 4.58
C LYS A 192 8.19 -10.83 4.76
N ILE A 193 7.40 -11.82 5.14
CA ILE A 193 6.04 -11.63 5.64
C ILE A 193 6.10 -11.94 7.14
N PRO A 194 5.61 -11.05 8.03
CA PRO A 194 5.49 -11.38 9.44
C PRO A 194 4.58 -12.60 9.63
N THR A 195 4.81 -13.39 10.68
CA THR A 195 3.98 -14.58 10.95
C THR A 195 2.52 -14.19 11.06
N HIS A 196 1.64 -14.91 10.36
CA HIS A 196 0.20 -14.77 10.50
C HIS A 196 -0.36 -15.98 11.26
N TYR A 197 -1.17 -15.70 12.27
CA TYR A 197 -1.96 -16.69 12.98
C TYR A 197 -3.37 -16.68 12.41
N MET A 198 -3.86 -17.85 12.03
CA MET A 198 -5.18 -18.05 11.44
C MET A 198 -5.95 -19.07 12.29
N SER A 199 -7.27 -18.89 12.41
CA SER A 199 -8.10 -19.74 13.28
C SER A 199 -8.07 -21.22 12.89
N THR A 200 -7.73 -21.52 11.64
CA THR A 200 -7.56 -22.88 11.12
C THR A 200 -6.32 -23.59 11.64
N CYS A 201 -5.28 -22.86 12.07
CA CYS A 201 -3.99 -23.42 12.50
C CYS A 201 -3.55 -23.02 13.91
N THR A 202 -4.10 -21.95 14.48
CA THR A 202 -3.73 -21.45 15.81
C THR A 202 -4.99 -21.09 16.59
N ALA A 203 -5.19 -21.71 17.75
CA ALA A 203 -6.28 -21.35 18.64
C ALA A 203 -6.06 -19.95 19.21
N TRP A 204 -7.14 -19.22 19.46
CA TRP A 204 -7.09 -17.85 20.00
C TRP A 204 -6.23 -17.71 21.27
N GLU A 205 -6.28 -18.74 22.12
CA GLU A 205 -5.53 -18.82 23.37
C GLU A 205 -4.01 -18.82 23.14
N ASP A 206 -3.56 -19.45 22.05
CA ASP A 206 -2.15 -19.68 21.74
C ASP A 206 -1.50 -18.53 20.99
N ILE A 207 -2.29 -17.58 20.49
CA ILE A 207 -1.79 -16.37 19.84
C ILE A 207 -0.97 -15.56 20.86
N PRO A 208 0.25 -15.10 20.51
CA PRO A 208 1.04 -14.24 21.39
C PRO A 208 0.33 -12.92 21.70
N LYS A 209 0.56 -12.37 22.90
CA LYS A 209 -0.05 -11.08 23.28
C LYS A 209 0.48 -9.90 22.48
N THR A 210 1.69 -10.03 21.94
CA THR A 210 2.39 -8.98 21.19
C THR A 210 1.92 -8.85 19.74
N THR A 211 1.00 -9.68 19.25
CA THR A 211 0.51 -9.61 17.87
C THR A 211 -0.37 -8.38 17.63
N VAL A 212 -0.38 -7.91 16.38
CA VAL A 212 -1.37 -6.95 15.88
C VAL A 212 -2.57 -7.71 15.32
N LEU A 213 -3.77 -7.32 15.73
CA LEU A 213 -5.01 -7.83 15.16
C LEU A 213 -5.48 -6.89 14.05
N LYS A 214 -5.79 -7.43 12.86
CA LYS A 214 -6.26 -6.65 11.71
C LYS A 214 -7.57 -7.24 11.20
N PHE A 215 -8.59 -6.40 11.00
CA PHE A 215 -9.79 -6.85 10.31
C PHE A 215 -9.50 -7.03 8.83
N CYS A 216 -10.03 -8.10 8.23
CA CYS A 216 -9.76 -8.44 6.84
C CYS A 216 -10.23 -7.32 5.90
N ASP A 217 -11.42 -6.77 6.17
CA ASP A 217 -11.94 -5.57 5.52
C ASP A 217 -12.03 -4.38 6.50
N LYS A 218 -11.36 -3.28 6.13
CA LYS A 218 -11.33 -2.01 6.87
C LYS A 218 -12.73 -1.37 6.98
N GLY A 219 -13.61 -1.59 6.00
CA GLY A 219 -14.96 -1.03 5.96
C GLY A 219 -16.07 -1.93 6.53
N SER A 220 -15.70 -3.05 7.15
CA SER A 220 -16.67 -4.02 7.67
C SER A 220 -17.50 -3.48 8.85
N THR A 221 -18.63 -4.15 9.11
CA THR A 221 -19.45 -3.88 10.31
C THR A 221 -18.68 -4.13 11.59
N GLU A 222 -17.76 -5.10 11.57
CA GLU A 222 -16.96 -5.56 12.69
C GLU A 222 -15.86 -4.55 13.04
N SER A 223 -15.14 -4.03 12.03
CA SER A 223 -14.15 -2.97 12.25
C SER A 223 -14.82 -1.71 12.82
N THR A 224 -16.00 -1.36 12.27
CA THR A 224 -16.82 -0.26 12.76
C THR A 224 -17.24 -0.47 14.21
N HIS A 225 -17.71 -1.67 14.57
CA HIS A 225 -18.09 -2.02 15.94
C HIS A 225 -16.90 -1.96 16.91
N ALA A 226 -15.71 -2.35 16.46
CA ALA A 226 -14.48 -2.27 17.24
C ALA A 226 -13.94 -0.83 17.39
N GLY A 227 -14.42 0.12 16.57
CA GLY A 227 -13.91 1.49 16.50
C GLY A 227 -12.50 1.60 15.89
N SER A 228 -11.94 0.50 15.38
CA SER A 228 -10.65 0.46 14.70
C SER A 228 -10.53 -0.76 13.80
N SER A 229 -9.86 -0.60 12.66
CA SER A 229 -9.53 -1.70 11.74
C SER A 229 -8.24 -2.45 12.13
N VAL A 230 -7.42 -1.85 13.01
CA VAL A 230 -6.14 -2.38 13.50
C VAL A 230 -6.05 -2.21 15.02
N ILE A 231 -5.70 -3.28 15.74
CA ILE A 231 -5.58 -3.29 17.20
C ILE A 231 -4.19 -3.82 17.57
N PHE A 232 -3.40 -3.00 18.26
CA PHE A 232 -2.07 -3.40 18.74
C PHE A 232 -2.19 -4.19 20.03
N GLY A 233 -1.62 -5.40 20.02
CA GLY A 233 -1.68 -6.32 21.13
C GLY A 233 -2.99 -7.11 21.17
N LYS A 234 -2.91 -8.40 21.47
CA LYS A 234 -4.09 -9.23 21.74
C LYS A 234 -4.55 -9.00 23.19
N PRO A 235 -5.81 -8.59 23.41
CA PRO A 235 -6.32 -8.30 24.75
C PRO A 235 -6.36 -9.55 25.65
N GLU A 236 -6.17 -9.33 26.95
CA GLU A 236 -6.29 -10.37 27.97
C GLU A 236 -7.76 -10.67 28.31
N GLY A 237 -8.04 -11.93 28.65
CA GLY A 237 -9.35 -12.34 29.18
C GLY A 237 -10.46 -12.51 28.13
N LYS A 238 -11.70 -12.19 28.51
CA LYS A 238 -12.92 -12.49 27.73
C LYS A 238 -13.16 -11.48 26.60
N ALA A 239 -12.27 -11.43 25.61
CA ALA A 239 -12.48 -10.67 24.37
C ALA A 239 -13.43 -11.40 23.41
N ARG A 240 -14.66 -11.70 23.85
CA ARG A 240 -15.62 -12.57 23.14
C ARG A 240 -15.86 -12.15 21.69
N PHE A 241 -15.98 -10.84 21.45
CA PHE A 241 -16.20 -10.28 20.12
C PHE A 241 -15.02 -10.56 19.19
N LEU A 242 -13.80 -10.16 19.58
CA LEU A 242 -12.60 -10.36 18.77
C LEU A 242 -12.27 -11.84 18.56
N LYS A 243 -12.46 -12.67 19.60
CA LYS A 243 -12.31 -14.12 19.48
C LYS A 243 -13.29 -14.70 18.47
N ARG A 244 -14.55 -14.25 18.47
CA ARG A 244 -15.54 -14.66 17.47
C ARG A 244 -15.12 -14.21 16.07
N CYS A 245 -14.78 -12.95 15.88
CA CYS A 245 -14.31 -12.45 14.59
C CYS A 245 -13.08 -13.20 14.06
N TYR A 246 -12.15 -13.57 14.94
CA TYR A 246 -11.00 -14.40 14.57
C TYR A 246 -11.42 -15.80 14.13
N ASN A 247 -12.28 -16.47 14.91
CA ASN A 247 -12.79 -17.79 14.59
C ASN A 247 -13.58 -17.81 13.26
N ASP A 248 -14.35 -16.74 13.02
CA ASP A 248 -15.15 -16.55 11.81
C ASP A 248 -14.32 -16.04 10.61
N VAL A 249 -12.99 -15.92 10.75
CA VAL A 249 -12.06 -15.53 9.68
C VAL A 249 -12.31 -14.09 9.18
N LEU A 250 -12.85 -13.23 10.04
CA LEU A 250 -13.06 -11.80 9.81
C LEU A 250 -11.90 -10.95 10.38
N LEU A 251 -11.12 -11.54 11.28
CA LEU A 251 -9.97 -10.93 11.94
C LEU A 251 -8.76 -11.86 11.82
N LEU A 252 -7.61 -11.30 11.47
CA LEU A 252 -6.32 -12.01 11.49
C LEU A 252 -5.43 -11.47 12.62
N ALA A 253 -4.52 -12.31 13.10
CA ALA A 253 -3.44 -11.88 13.98
C ALA A 253 -2.11 -12.00 13.23
N GLN A 254 -1.26 -10.98 13.34
CA GLN A 254 0.03 -10.89 12.68
C GLN A 254 1.09 -10.53 13.73
N ASP A 255 2.29 -11.10 13.65
CA ASP A 255 3.42 -10.66 14.47
C ASP A 255 3.64 -9.16 14.31
N HIS A 256 3.85 -8.47 15.43
CA HIS A 256 4.17 -7.05 15.41
C HIS A 256 5.62 -6.84 15.00
N ILE A 257 5.83 -6.13 13.90
CA ILE A 257 7.13 -5.60 13.50
C ILE A 257 7.23 -4.17 14.01
N ASN A 258 8.30 -3.84 14.71
CA ASN A 258 8.55 -2.46 15.12
C ASN A 258 8.98 -1.66 13.89
N ALA A 259 8.41 -0.48 13.70
CA ALA A 259 8.85 0.44 12.66
C ALA A 259 10.28 0.93 12.94
N GLU A 260 11.10 1.03 11.91
CA GLU A 260 12.37 1.75 11.97
C GLU A 260 12.11 3.21 12.31
N LYS A 261 13.00 3.82 13.10
CA LYS A 261 12.82 5.21 13.54
C LYS A 261 13.79 6.17 12.88
N PHE A 262 13.28 7.32 12.48
CA PHE A 262 14.08 8.46 12.03
C PHE A 262 13.63 9.71 12.78
N ASN A 263 14.55 10.31 13.55
CA ASN A 263 14.26 11.46 14.42
C ASN A 263 13.00 11.24 15.27
N ASP A 264 12.96 10.11 15.99
CA ASP A 264 11.85 9.65 16.85
C ASP A 264 10.50 9.36 16.14
N ASN A 265 10.40 9.55 14.84
CA ASN A 265 9.22 9.17 14.06
C ASN A 265 9.33 7.72 13.56
N ASN A 266 8.23 6.99 13.62
CA ASN A 266 8.08 5.69 12.99
C ASN A 266 8.05 5.87 11.47
N CYS A 267 8.74 4.99 10.76
CA CYS A 267 8.85 5.00 9.31
C CYS A 267 8.10 3.83 8.68
N GLN A 268 7.28 4.13 7.66
CA GLN A 268 6.65 3.12 6.80
C GLN A 268 7.00 3.40 5.35
N LEU A 269 7.26 2.35 4.58
CA LEU A 269 7.38 2.45 3.13
C LEU A 269 6.02 2.17 2.51
N VAL A 270 5.61 3.04 1.60
CA VAL A 270 4.53 2.78 0.66
C VAL A 270 5.18 2.50 -0.70
N ILE A 271 5.04 1.28 -1.19
CA ILE A 271 5.61 0.84 -2.46
C ILE A 271 4.46 0.58 -3.44
N LEU A 272 4.56 1.18 -4.62
CA LEU A 272 3.55 1.07 -5.67
C LEU A 272 4.06 0.18 -6.79
N SER A 273 3.22 -0.75 -7.23
CA SER A 273 3.57 -1.70 -8.27
C SER A 273 2.43 -1.91 -9.26
N ILE A 274 2.82 -2.28 -10.48
CA ILE A 274 1.91 -2.77 -11.52
C ILE A 274 2.34 -4.20 -11.85
N GLY A 275 1.44 -5.15 -11.65
CA GLY A 275 1.72 -6.56 -11.82
C GLY A 275 2.73 -7.05 -10.78
N ALA A 276 3.87 -7.52 -11.28
CA ALA A 276 5.00 -7.95 -10.48
C ALA A 276 6.13 -6.91 -10.41
N ASN A 277 5.92 -5.70 -10.94
CA ASN A 277 6.98 -4.69 -11.06
C ASN A 277 6.78 -3.58 -10.04
N PRO A 278 7.63 -3.49 -9.00
CA PRO A 278 7.74 -2.28 -8.17
C PRO A 278 8.19 -1.11 -9.04
N ILE A 279 7.44 -0.01 -9.02
CA ILE A 279 7.64 1.13 -9.91
C ILE A 279 8.22 2.32 -9.15
N THR A 280 7.55 2.70 -8.08
CA THR A 280 7.87 3.91 -7.30
C THR A 280 7.33 3.74 -5.88
N GLY A 281 7.50 4.75 -5.03
CA GLY A 281 6.90 4.79 -3.72
C GLY A 281 7.34 6.02 -2.94
N TYR A 282 7.04 6.01 -1.64
CA TYR A 282 7.43 7.07 -0.72
C TYR A 282 7.54 6.52 0.70
N VAL A 283 8.17 7.31 1.55
CA VAL A 283 8.29 7.03 2.99
C VAL A 283 7.26 7.88 3.73
N GLN A 284 6.61 7.30 4.74
CA GLN A 284 5.74 8.00 5.66
C GLN A 284 6.40 8.08 7.04
N TYR A 285 6.43 9.27 7.62
CA TYR A 285 6.98 9.55 8.94
C TYR A 285 5.86 10.00 9.89
N SER A 286 5.71 9.32 11.02
CA SER A 286 4.76 9.72 12.06
C SER A 286 5.28 9.48 13.47
N SER A 287 4.94 10.37 14.39
CA SER A 287 5.13 10.14 15.83
C SER A 287 4.18 9.09 16.39
N LYS A 288 3.13 8.73 15.65
CA LYS A 288 2.15 7.69 16.02
C LYS A 288 2.62 6.32 15.55
N MET A 289 2.18 5.28 16.26
CA MET A 289 2.42 3.88 15.85
C MET A 289 1.62 3.52 14.59
N LEU A 290 0.36 3.97 14.51
CA LEU A 290 -0.43 3.86 13.28
C LEU A 290 -0.14 5.07 12.41
N ILE A 291 0.47 4.82 11.25
CA ILE A 291 0.83 5.82 10.26
C ILE A 291 -0.33 5.95 9.27
N ASN A 292 -0.82 7.18 9.08
CA ASN A 292 -1.98 7.51 8.24
C ASN A 292 -1.59 8.59 7.22
N ASP A 293 -2.52 8.90 6.30
CA ASP A 293 -2.32 9.84 5.17
C ASP A 293 -1.93 11.27 5.57
N ASN A 294 -2.15 11.67 6.83
CA ASN A 294 -1.73 12.98 7.35
C ASN A 294 -0.30 13.00 7.94
N SER A 295 0.50 11.98 7.61
CA SER A 295 1.92 11.90 7.96
C SER A 295 2.79 12.85 7.13
N THR A 296 4.07 12.98 7.49
CA THR A 296 5.06 13.64 6.63
C THR A 296 5.61 12.64 5.61
N HIS A 297 5.68 13.02 4.35
CA HIS A 297 6.15 12.15 3.27
C HIS A 297 7.59 12.47 2.83
N GLY A 298 8.36 11.43 2.55
CA GLY A 298 9.72 11.55 2.01
C GLY A 298 9.93 10.66 0.79
N PRO A 299 10.99 10.91 0.01
CA PRO A 299 11.28 10.14 -1.20
C PRO A 299 11.69 8.69 -0.92
N LEU A 300 11.31 7.77 -1.82
CA LEU A 300 11.78 6.39 -1.82
C LEU A 300 12.47 6.09 -3.15
N GLN A 301 13.74 5.70 -3.10
CA GLN A 301 14.48 5.24 -4.27
C GLN A 301 14.49 3.71 -4.29
N LEU A 302 13.90 3.13 -5.34
CA LEU A 302 14.01 1.70 -5.62
C LEU A 302 15.29 1.45 -6.43
N GLY A 303 16.08 0.45 -6.03
CA GLY A 303 17.30 0.10 -6.74
C GLY A 303 16.99 -0.53 -8.09
N ASN A 304 17.69 -0.06 -9.13
CA ASN A 304 17.65 -0.57 -10.50
C ASN A 304 18.80 -1.53 -10.79
#